data_AF-A0A1A8AMG3-F1
#
_entry.id   AF-A0A1A8AMG3-F1
#
_cell.length_a   1.000
_cell.length_b   1.000
_cell.length_c   1.000
_cell.angle_alpha   90.00
_cell.angle_beta   90.00
_cell.angle_gamma   90.00
#
_symmetry.space_group_name_H-M   'P 1'
#
loop_
_entity.id
_entity.type
_entity.pdbx_description
1 polymer ?
#
loop_
_entity_poly.entity_id
_entity_poly.type
_entity_poly.pdbx_seq_one_letter_code
_entity_poly.pdbx_strand_id
1 'polypeptide(L)'
;MAETGKGVTAGKLALNVQKRLSRAQEKVLQKLGKADETRDTAFEELVSNFNKQMAEGTKLQKDLKAYLAAVKAMHDASRRLQDCLADMYEPDWFGKGEMDTLAEELIEKELDYNLEDTDTLWLDYHQNITDKSLLCMDTYLLQFPEIKARLAKRERKLVDFDSARHHFSSLQKGKKKDEAKIAKAEEDLGRAQKIFEELNVELQDELPALWDSRVGVYVGTFQSLAGQQEKFHREMSSLSQNLNDIMTKLEEQRQLNEETNHSESAGSAPKKPAPPLSRPPPRPTPSPDPKQQNTSLSEDEAVEPATLTNPDDTTQSSATDSSNGELPPGFLYKVKAVHEYTSTDNDELELNIGDIVLVLAFENPDEQDDGWLLGLKESHWMQKKDISAKGVFPENFTQKV
;
A
#
# COMPACT_ATOMS: atom_id res chain seq x y z
N MET A 1 37.73 9.05 28.61
CA MET A 1 37.04 7.93 29.28
C MET A 1 36.11 7.33 28.25
N ALA A 2 36.40 6.12 27.76
CA ALA A 2 35.57 5.41 26.80
C ALA A 2 34.90 4.25 27.53
N GLU A 3 33.56 4.23 27.54
CA GLU A 3 32.79 3.10 28.06
C GLU A 3 32.91 1.93 27.10
N THR A 4 33.48 0.83 27.59
CA THR A 4 33.52 -0.47 26.92
C THR A 4 32.12 -1.09 26.94
N GLY A 5 31.59 -1.37 25.75
CA GLY A 5 30.30 -2.04 25.54
C GLY A 5 30.21 -3.39 26.27
N LYS A 6 29.03 -3.65 26.84
CA LYS A 6 28.66 -4.90 27.49
C LYS A 6 28.65 -6.03 26.46
N GLY A 7 29.69 -6.86 26.46
CA GLY A 7 29.73 -8.09 25.69
C GLY A 7 28.71 -9.11 26.20
N VAL A 8 28.01 -9.74 25.25
CA VAL A 8 27.21 -10.94 25.47
C VAL A 8 28.08 -12.01 26.13
N THR A 9 27.65 -12.52 27.28
CA THR A 9 28.38 -13.57 27.99
C THR A 9 28.07 -14.92 27.33
N ALA A 10 29.10 -15.64 26.88
CA ALA A 10 28.98 -16.96 26.22
C ALA A 10 28.07 -17.98 26.96
N GLY A 11 27.89 -17.84 28.28
CA GLY A 11 26.95 -18.63 29.07
C GLY A 11 25.47 -18.39 28.76
N LYS A 12 25.06 -17.16 28.41
CA LYS A 12 23.68 -16.86 27.99
C LYS A 12 23.36 -17.41 26.61
N LEU A 13 24.32 -17.32 25.69
CA LEU A 13 24.23 -17.93 24.35
C LEU A 13 24.08 -19.44 24.46
N ALA A 14 24.90 -20.11 25.28
CA ALA A 14 24.80 -21.55 25.52
C ALA A 14 23.44 -21.96 26.12
N LEU A 15 22.92 -21.20 27.07
CA LEU A 15 21.58 -21.42 27.66
C LEU A 15 20.45 -21.24 26.65
N ASN A 16 20.54 -20.25 25.75
CA ASN A 16 19.54 -20.03 24.71
C ASN A 16 19.58 -21.12 23.63
N VAL A 17 20.77 -21.54 23.21
CA VAL A 17 20.97 -22.67 22.29
C VAL A 17 20.43 -23.97 22.92
N GLN A 18 20.67 -24.19 24.21
CA GLN A 18 20.13 -25.34 24.93
C GLN A 18 18.59 -25.32 24.96
N LYS A 19 17.97 -24.17 25.21
CA LYS A 19 16.50 -24.02 25.16
C LYS A 19 15.93 -24.25 23.76
N ARG A 20 16.63 -23.78 22.71
CA ARG A 20 16.21 -24.03 21.31
C ARG A 20 16.28 -25.52 20.96
N LEU A 21 17.35 -26.20 21.36
CA LEU A 21 17.50 -27.65 21.19
C LEU A 21 16.42 -28.43 21.94
N SER A 22 16.09 -28.05 23.18
CA SER A 22 15.03 -28.72 23.94
C SER A 22 13.64 -28.50 23.33
N ARG A 23 13.33 -27.31 22.80
CA ARG A 23 12.08 -27.05 22.07
C ARG A 23 11.97 -27.90 20.80
N ALA A 24 13.05 -27.98 20.03
CA ALA A 24 13.09 -28.80 18.82
C ALA A 24 12.88 -30.28 19.14
N GLN A 25 13.52 -30.77 20.21
CA GLN A 25 13.35 -32.14 20.69
C GLN A 25 11.90 -32.41 21.13
N GLU A 26 11.27 -31.49 21.87
CA GLU A 26 9.89 -31.64 22.34
C GLU A 26 8.88 -31.66 21.17
N LYS A 27 9.01 -30.73 20.21
CA LYS A 27 8.18 -30.72 18.98
C LYS A 27 8.29 -32.03 18.20
N VAL A 28 9.49 -32.63 18.13
CA VAL A 28 9.69 -33.94 17.49
C VAL A 28 9.04 -35.06 18.29
N LEU A 29 9.13 -35.04 19.62
CA LEU A 29 8.50 -36.04 20.50
C LEU A 29 6.97 -35.98 20.42
N GLN A 30 6.38 -34.78 20.37
CA GLN A 30 4.94 -34.58 20.16
C GLN A 30 4.50 -35.12 18.79
N LYS A 31 5.20 -34.78 17.70
CA LYS A 31 4.91 -35.31 16.35
C LYS A 31 5.03 -36.83 16.25
N LEU A 32 5.87 -37.46 17.08
CA LEU A 32 6.04 -38.91 17.16
C LEU A 32 5.05 -39.59 18.12
N GLY A 33 4.16 -38.85 18.77
CA GLY A 33 3.21 -39.35 19.77
C GLY A 33 3.88 -39.86 21.06
N LYS A 34 5.12 -39.42 21.33
CA LYS A 34 5.93 -39.82 22.50
C LYS A 34 5.87 -38.81 23.65
N ALA A 35 5.27 -37.65 23.43
CA ALA A 35 4.96 -36.64 24.44
C ALA A 35 3.56 -36.08 24.16
N ASP A 36 2.80 -35.78 25.22
CA ASP A 36 1.47 -35.16 25.10
C ASP A 36 1.61 -33.68 24.77
N GLU A 37 0.97 -33.27 23.68
CA GLU A 37 0.83 -31.86 23.27
C GLU A 37 -0.37 -31.23 23.99
N THR A 38 -0.15 -30.07 24.61
CA THR A 38 -1.25 -29.27 25.15
C THR A 38 -1.96 -28.57 23.99
N ARG A 39 -3.18 -29.02 23.64
CA ARG A 39 -4.00 -28.41 22.60
C ARG A 39 -5.07 -27.51 23.20
N ASP A 40 -5.10 -26.25 22.77
CA ASP A 40 -6.10 -25.26 23.15
C ASP A 40 -6.85 -24.80 21.91
N THR A 41 -7.91 -25.54 21.56
CA THR A 41 -8.71 -25.28 20.36
C THR A 41 -9.37 -23.91 20.38
N ALA A 42 -9.67 -23.37 21.58
CA ALA A 42 -10.26 -22.04 21.71
C ALA A 42 -9.22 -20.96 21.37
N PHE A 43 -7.98 -21.11 21.84
CA PHE A 43 -6.90 -20.20 21.48
C PHE A 43 -6.50 -20.30 20.00
N GLU A 44 -6.51 -21.51 19.42
CA GLU A 44 -6.29 -21.73 17.99
C GLU A 44 -7.30 -20.92 17.13
N GLU A 45 -8.56 -20.83 17.55
CA GLU A 45 -9.58 -20.01 16.88
C GLU A 45 -9.27 -18.50 16.99
N LEU A 46 -8.82 -18.03 18.16
CA LEU A 46 -8.40 -16.63 18.34
C LEU A 46 -7.24 -16.26 17.42
N VAL A 47 -6.24 -17.15 17.28
CA VAL A 47 -5.10 -16.95 16.37
C VAL A 47 -5.53 -16.95 14.91
N SER A 48 -6.46 -17.84 14.53
CA SER A 48 -7.03 -17.86 13.19
C SER A 48 -7.74 -16.54 12.86
N ASN A 49 -8.57 -16.05 13.79
CA ASN A 49 -9.26 -14.76 13.66
C ASN A 49 -8.27 -13.59 13.56
N PHE A 50 -7.24 -13.56 14.41
CA PHE A 50 -6.16 -12.56 14.34
C PHE A 50 -5.48 -12.51 12.97
N ASN A 51 -5.07 -13.67 12.45
CA ASN A 51 -4.41 -13.75 11.14
C ASN A 51 -5.33 -13.30 10.00
N LYS A 52 -6.60 -13.71 10.04
CA LYS A 52 -7.61 -13.26 9.09
C LYS A 52 -7.80 -11.74 9.13
N GLN A 53 -7.95 -11.19 10.33
CA GLN A 53 -8.13 -9.75 10.57
C GLN A 53 -6.95 -8.92 10.04
N MET A 54 -5.72 -9.38 10.31
CA MET A 54 -4.50 -8.74 9.83
C MET A 54 -4.43 -8.74 8.30
N ALA A 55 -4.75 -9.88 7.68
CA ALA A 55 -4.74 -10.02 6.22
C ALA A 55 -5.80 -9.14 5.54
N GLU A 56 -7.03 -9.13 6.06
CA GLU A 56 -8.13 -8.31 5.55
C GLU A 56 -7.84 -6.81 5.73
N GLY A 57 -7.32 -6.41 6.89
CA GLY A 57 -6.93 -5.02 7.15
C GLY A 57 -5.79 -4.55 6.23
N THR A 58 -4.76 -5.37 6.04
CA THR A 58 -3.64 -5.07 5.13
C THR A 58 -4.11 -4.96 3.68
N LYS A 59 -5.02 -5.85 3.25
CA LYS A 59 -5.63 -5.78 1.93
C LYS A 59 -6.40 -4.47 1.75
N LEU A 60 -7.25 -4.10 2.71
CA LEU A 60 -8.02 -2.86 2.66
C LEU A 60 -7.10 -1.62 2.59
N GLN A 61 -6.04 -1.57 3.39
CA GLN A 61 -5.06 -0.48 3.34
C GLN A 61 -4.41 -0.36 1.95
N LYS A 62 -4.01 -1.50 1.36
CA LYS A 62 -3.44 -1.54 0.00
C LYS A 62 -4.44 -1.02 -1.04
N ASP A 63 -5.68 -1.47 -0.98
CA ASP A 63 -6.73 -1.08 -1.92
C ASP A 63 -7.06 0.43 -1.77
N LEU A 64 -7.01 0.97 -0.54
CA LEU A 64 -7.21 2.40 -0.29
C LEU A 64 -6.04 3.27 -0.79
N LYS A 65 -4.80 2.78 -0.69
CA LYS A 65 -3.62 3.42 -1.31
C LYS A 65 -3.73 3.43 -2.85
N ALA A 66 -4.20 2.32 -3.43
CA ALA A 66 -4.45 2.25 -4.87
C ALA A 66 -5.57 3.21 -5.30
N TYR A 67 -6.62 3.35 -4.50
CA TYR A 67 -7.67 4.34 -4.72
C TYR A 67 -7.12 5.77 -4.73
N LEU A 68 -6.28 6.16 -3.75
CA LEU A 68 -5.63 7.47 -3.71
C LEU A 68 -4.74 7.73 -4.94
N ALA A 69 -3.99 6.72 -5.39
CA ALA A 69 -3.20 6.82 -6.62
C ALA A 69 -4.09 7.08 -7.85
N ALA A 70 -5.27 6.45 -7.93
CA ALA A 70 -6.23 6.70 -8.99
C ALA A 70 -6.84 8.11 -8.92
N VAL A 71 -7.14 8.61 -7.71
CA VAL A 71 -7.59 10.00 -7.50
C VAL A 71 -6.54 10.99 -8.00
N LYS A 72 -5.27 10.78 -7.67
CA LYS A 72 -4.17 11.62 -8.16
C LYS A 72 -4.03 11.57 -9.69
N ALA A 73 -4.12 10.39 -10.29
CA ALA A 73 -4.06 10.25 -11.74
C ALA A 73 -5.23 10.96 -12.45
N MET A 74 -6.43 10.92 -11.85
CA MET A 74 -7.60 11.64 -12.35
C MET A 74 -7.42 13.16 -12.23
N HIS A 75 -6.89 13.64 -11.10
CA HIS A 75 -6.54 15.05 -10.92
C HIS A 75 -5.55 15.52 -11.99
N ASP A 76 -4.45 14.79 -12.19
CA ASP A 76 -3.46 15.16 -13.20
C ASP A 76 -4.04 15.15 -14.63
N ALA A 77 -4.97 14.24 -14.93
CA ALA A 77 -5.69 14.23 -16.21
C ALA A 77 -6.65 15.41 -16.37
N SER A 78 -7.40 15.74 -15.32
CA SER A 78 -8.29 16.90 -15.26
C SER A 78 -7.52 18.20 -15.47
N ARG A 79 -6.38 18.35 -14.79
CA ARG A 79 -5.51 19.53 -14.94
C ARG A 79 -5.01 19.68 -16.37
N ARG A 80 -4.49 18.62 -16.99
CA ARG A 80 -4.06 18.69 -18.41
C ARG A 80 -5.17 19.09 -19.36
N LEU A 81 -6.40 18.62 -19.12
CA LEU A 81 -7.56 19.00 -19.94
C LEU A 81 -7.91 20.49 -19.75
N GLN A 82 -7.78 20.99 -18.53
CA GLN A 82 -7.97 22.40 -18.20
C GLN A 82 -6.88 23.29 -18.78
N ASP A 83 -5.62 22.87 -18.71
CA ASP A 83 -4.50 23.57 -19.34
C ASP A 83 -4.72 23.70 -20.85
N CYS A 84 -5.22 22.65 -21.51
CA CYS A 84 -5.60 22.74 -22.94
C CYS A 84 -6.68 23.79 -23.20
N LEU A 85 -7.69 23.92 -22.32
CA LEU A 85 -8.72 24.95 -22.47
C LEU A 85 -8.12 26.35 -22.29
N ALA A 86 -7.27 26.54 -21.29
CA ALA A 86 -6.59 27.81 -21.04
C ALA A 86 -5.67 28.20 -22.20
N ASP A 87 -4.88 27.26 -22.74
CA ASP A 87 -3.99 27.48 -23.89
C ASP A 87 -4.74 27.82 -25.18
N MET A 88 -5.94 27.24 -25.36
CA MET A 88 -6.79 27.49 -26.53
C MET A 88 -7.58 28.78 -26.46
N TYR A 89 -7.77 29.33 -25.25
CA TYR A 89 -8.51 30.56 -25.04
C TYR A 89 -7.72 31.74 -25.62
N GLU A 90 -8.32 32.47 -26.57
CA GLU A 90 -7.74 33.71 -27.09
C GLU A 90 -8.52 34.92 -26.54
N PRO A 91 -7.85 35.97 -26.05
CA PRO A 91 -8.53 37.20 -25.59
C PRO A 91 -9.47 37.78 -26.66
N ASP A 92 -9.03 37.72 -27.93
CA ASP A 92 -9.77 38.23 -29.10
C ASP A 92 -11.09 37.48 -29.40
N TRP A 93 -11.43 36.39 -28.69
CA TRP A 93 -12.74 35.71 -28.82
C TRP A 93 -13.92 36.67 -28.56
N PHE A 94 -13.66 37.81 -27.91
CA PHE A 94 -14.63 38.85 -27.61
C PHE A 94 -14.78 39.95 -28.69
N GLY A 95 -14.05 39.85 -29.79
CA GLY A 95 -14.12 40.82 -30.88
C GLY A 95 -13.51 42.19 -30.54
N LYS A 96 -13.08 42.94 -31.55
CA LYS A 96 -12.32 44.21 -31.41
C LYS A 96 -13.13 45.44 -30.97
N GLY A 97 -14.33 45.26 -30.41
CA GLY A 97 -15.22 46.38 -30.05
C GLY A 97 -14.85 47.01 -28.71
N GLU A 98 -14.54 48.31 -28.69
CA GLU A 98 -14.16 49.10 -27.50
C GLU A 98 -15.21 49.15 -26.36
N MET A 99 -16.31 48.39 -26.43
CA MET A 99 -17.44 48.53 -25.50
C MET A 99 -17.48 47.55 -24.33
N ASP A 100 -16.56 46.59 -24.16
CA ASP A 100 -16.60 45.78 -22.91
C ASP A 100 -15.30 45.10 -22.47
N THR A 101 -14.18 45.83 -22.45
CA THR A 101 -12.92 45.36 -21.82
C THR A 101 -13.12 44.87 -20.38
N LEU A 102 -14.14 45.35 -19.68
CA LEU A 102 -14.49 44.91 -18.32
C LEU A 102 -15.18 43.54 -18.29
N ALA A 103 -16.05 43.23 -19.26
CA ALA A 103 -16.71 41.93 -19.33
C ALA A 103 -15.74 40.82 -19.75
N GLU A 104 -14.77 41.15 -20.62
CA GLU A 104 -13.64 40.29 -21.00
C GLU A 104 -12.77 39.97 -19.77
N GLU A 105 -12.32 40.99 -19.03
CA GLU A 105 -11.52 40.83 -17.80
C GLU A 105 -12.29 40.04 -16.73
N LEU A 106 -13.60 40.21 -16.64
CA LEU A 106 -14.45 39.47 -15.69
C LEU A 106 -14.55 37.98 -16.03
N ILE A 107 -14.70 37.62 -17.31
CA ILE A 107 -14.87 36.23 -17.74
C ILE A 107 -13.55 35.48 -17.71
N GLU A 108 -12.45 36.10 -18.17
CA GLU A 108 -11.10 35.52 -18.05
C GLU A 108 -10.78 35.22 -16.58
N LYS A 109 -11.10 36.16 -15.68
CA LYS A 109 -10.93 35.97 -14.25
C LYS A 109 -11.87 34.92 -13.66
N GLU A 110 -13.12 34.81 -14.14
CA GLU A 110 -14.07 33.77 -13.71
C GLU A 110 -13.59 32.37 -14.14
N LEU A 111 -12.98 32.26 -15.33
CA LEU A 111 -12.37 31.03 -15.83
C LEU A 111 -11.13 30.65 -14.99
N ASP A 112 -10.21 31.58 -14.78
CA ASP A 112 -9.01 31.36 -13.95
C ASP A 112 -9.35 30.90 -12.54
N TYR A 113 -10.32 31.55 -11.87
CA TYR A 113 -10.79 31.11 -10.56
C TYR A 113 -11.42 29.72 -10.60
N ASN A 114 -12.21 29.40 -11.63
CA ASN A 114 -12.81 28.08 -11.75
C ASN A 114 -11.75 26.97 -11.87
N LEU A 115 -10.67 27.24 -12.62
CA LEU A 115 -9.54 26.33 -12.80
C LEU A 115 -8.76 26.16 -11.48
N GLU A 116 -8.43 27.26 -10.79
CA GLU A 116 -7.70 27.24 -9.50
C GLU A 116 -8.52 26.55 -8.40
N ASP A 117 -9.82 26.82 -8.31
CA ASP A 117 -10.73 26.17 -7.36
C ASP A 117 -10.85 24.68 -7.65
N THR A 118 -10.87 24.27 -8.93
CA THR A 118 -10.89 22.86 -9.30
C THR A 118 -9.62 22.14 -8.86
N ASP A 119 -8.44 22.75 -9.07
CA ASP A 119 -7.17 22.18 -8.63
C ASP A 119 -7.11 22.03 -7.11
N THR A 120 -7.50 23.09 -6.39
CA THR A 120 -7.56 23.13 -4.92
C THR A 120 -8.50 22.04 -4.39
N LEU A 121 -9.67 21.88 -5.00
CA LEU A 121 -10.65 20.87 -4.59
C LEU A 121 -10.12 19.44 -4.75
N TRP A 122 -9.38 19.15 -5.82
CA TRP A 122 -8.72 17.86 -6.00
C TRP A 122 -7.65 17.59 -4.94
N LEU A 123 -6.81 18.58 -4.64
CA LEU A 123 -5.76 18.48 -3.60
C LEU A 123 -6.37 18.22 -2.23
N ASP A 124 -7.39 19.00 -1.86
CA ASP A 124 -8.12 18.83 -0.62
C ASP A 124 -8.78 17.45 -0.53
N TYR A 125 -9.38 16.97 -1.62
CA TYR A 125 -10.02 15.66 -1.64
C TYR A 125 -9.02 14.52 -1.40
N HIS A 126 -7.89 14.55 -2.10
CA HIS A 126 -6.82 13.57 -1.92
C HIS A 126 -6.25 13.60 -0.49
N GLN A 127 -5.97 14.80 0.03
CA GLN A 127 -5.44 14.98 1.39
C GLN A 127 -6.44 14.51 2.45
N ASN A 128 -7.72 14.85 2.31
CA ASN A 128 -8.76 14.45 3.26
C ASN A 128 -8.95 12.93 3.31
N ILE A 129 -8.89 12.22 2.18
CA ILE A 129 -8.95 10.74 2.20
C ILE A 129 -7.70 10.16 2.87
N THR A 130 -6.53 10.73 2.61
CA THR A 130 -5.27 10.32 3.24
C THR A 130 -5.37 10.44 4.77
N ASP A 131 -5.76 11.60 5.27
CA ASP A 131 -5.75 11.89 6.70
C ASP A 131 -6.92 11.26 7.46
N LYS A 132 -8.10 11.18 6.83
CA LYS A 132 -9.34 10.78 7.53
C LYS A 132 -9.73 9.32 7.29
N SER A 133 -9.22 8.67 6.24
CA SER A 133 -9.53 7.28 5.94
C SER A 133 -8.27 6.40 5.99
N LEU A 134 -7.21 6.77 5.26
CA LEU A 134 -6.00 5.94 5.21
C LEU A 134 -5.26 5.90 6.55
N LEU A 135 -5.08 7.05 7.21
CA LEU A 135 -4.42 7.12 8.51
C LEU A 135 -5.14 6.27 9.59
N CYS A 136 -6.47 6.15 9.51
CA CYS A 136 -7.24 5.28 10.42
C CYS A 136 -6.81 3.81 10.26
N MET A 137 -6.71 3.34 9.02
CA MET A 137 -6.24 2.00 8.71
C MET A 137 -4.76 1.79 9.06
N ASP A 138 -3.90 2.78 8.80
CA ASP A 138 -2.48 2.72 9.16
C ASP A 138 -2.31 2.57 10.68
N THR A 139 -2.98 3.43 11.47
CA THR A 139 -2.93 3.39 12.94
C THR A 139 -3.46 2.07 13.48
N TYR A 140 -4.55 1.58 12.90
CA TYR A 140 -5.13 0.30 13.29
C TYR A 140 -4.15 -0.86 13.07
N LEU A 141 -3.47 -0.89 11.92
CA LEU A 141 -2.54 -1.95 11.56
C LEU A 141 -1.25 -1.95 12.39
N LEU A 142 -0.87 -0.83 13.01
CA LEU A 142 0.29 -0.75 13.91
C LEU A 142 0.17 -1.64 15.16
N GLN A 143 -1.03 -2.08 15.53
CA GLN A 143 -1.24 -2.96 16.69
C GLN A 143 -0.82 -4.42 16.43
N PHE A 144 -0.81 -4.84 15.15
CA PHE A 144 -0.63 -6.26 14.81
C PHE A 144 0.80 -6.80 15.01
N PRO A 145 1.88 -6.07 14.65
CA PRO A 145 3.24 -6.59 14.80
C PRO A 145 3.58 -6.99 16.25
N GLU A 146 3.25 -6.15 17.22
CA GLU A 146 3.53 -6.41 18.63
C GLU A 146 2.73 -7.61 19.17
N ILE A 147 1.44 -7.70 18.84
CA ILE A 147 0.59 -8.84 19.23
C ILE A 147 1.08 -10.13 18.56
N LYS A 148 1.49 -10.07 17.29
CA LYS A 148 2.07 -11.22 16.57
C LYS A 148 3.35 -11.72 17.23
N ALA A 149 4.23 -10.82 17.67
CA ALA A 149 5.44 -11.17 18.38
C ALA A 149 5.13 -11.86 19.73
N ARG A 150 4.12 -11.37 20.46
CA ARG A 150 3.65 -11.98 21.70
C ARG A 150 3.00 -13.35 21.49
N LEU A 151 2.23 -13.54 20.41
CA LEU A 151 1.70 -14.85 19.99
C LEU A 151 2.84 -15.87 19.77
N ALA A 152 3.85 -15.51 18.98
CA ALA A 152 5.02 -16.36 18.75
C ALA A 152 5.78 -16.66 20.06
N LYS A 153 5.88 -15.67 20.96
CA LYS A 153 6.47 -15.85 22.28
C LYS A 153 5.66 -16.84 23.12
N ARG A 154 4.33 -16.73 23.15
CA ARG A 154 3.44 -17.67 23.86
C ARG A 154 3.63 -19.10 23.35
N GLU A 155 3.65 -19.31 22.03
CA GLU A 155 3.88 -20.65 21.45
C GLU A 155 5.21 -21.24 21.91
N ARG A 156 6.29 -20.45 21.92
CA ARG A 156 7.59 -20.88 22.45
C ARG A 156 7.52 -21.23 23.94
N LYS A 157 6.73 -20.49 24.73
CA LYS A 157 6.58 -20.72 26.17
C LYS A 157 5.70 -21.91 26.51
N LEU A 158 4.72 -22.23 25.67
CA LEU A 158 3.96 -23.47 25.78
C LEU A 158 4.87 -24.68 25.64
N VAL A 159 5.76 -24.66 24.64
CA VAL A 159 6.74 -25.75 24.43
C VAL A 159 7.76 -25.82 25.58
N ASP A 160 8.26 -24.68 26.07
CA ASP A 160 9.15 -24.64 27.24
C ASP A 160 8.45 -25.26 28.48
N PHE A 161 7.16 -24.98 28.68
CA PHE A 161 6.33 -25.55 29.76
C PHE A 161 6.10 -27.06 29.61
N ASP A 162 5.70 -27.52 28.42
CA ASP A 162 5.50 -28.95 28.14
C ASP A 162 6.80 -29.75 28.35
N SER A 163 7.93 -29.21 27.92
CA SER A 163 9.26 -29.80 28.12
C SER A 163 9.63 -29.91 29.60
N ALA A 164 9.41 -28.85 30.38
CA ALA A 164 9.64 -28.86 31.83
C ALA A 164 8.72 -29.86 32.55
N ARG A 165 7.44 -29.95 32.12
CA ARG A 165 6.45 -30.90 32.65
C ARG A 165 6.88 -32.34 32.38
N HIS A 166 7.32 -32.63 31.16
CA HIS A 166 7.82 -33.93 30.78
C HIS A 166 9.10 -34.30 31.55
N HIS A 167 10.04 -33.37 31.70
CA HIS A 167 11.26 -33.58 32.48
C HIS A 167 10.97 -33.92 33.93
N PHE A 168 10.12 -33.13 34.60
CA PHE A 168 9.69 -33.38 35.98
C PHE A 168 9.00 -34.74 36.14
N SER A 169 8.06 -35.08 35.25
CA SER A 169 7.37 -36.38 35.26
C SER A 169 8.35 -37.56 35.10
N SER A 170 9.35 -37.41 34.22
CA SER A 170 10.37 -38.44 33.97
C SER A 170 11.23 -38.70 35.22
N LEU A 171 11.62 -37.65 35.96
CA LEU A 171 12.41 -37.76 37.18
C LEU A 171 11.59 -38.38 38.32
N GLN A 172 10.29 -38.08 38.42
CA GLN A 172 9.42 -38.71 39.42
C GLN A 172 9.24 -40.22 39.22
N LYS A 173 9.20 -40.68 37.96
CA LYS A 173 9.06 -42.11 37.59
C LYS A 173 10.37 -42.90 37.69
N GLY A 174 11.50 -42.23 37.94
CA GLY A 174 12.82 -42.86 38.02
C GLY A 174 12.98 -43.78 39.23
N LYS A 175 13.67 -44.92 39.05
CA LYS A 175 13.93 -45.91 40.12
C LYS A 175 14.84 -45.38 41.24
N LYS A 176 15.70 -44.39 40.95
CA LYS A 176 16.52 -43.68 41.93
C LYS A 176 16.00 -42.25 42.03
N LYS A 177 15.47 -41.88 43.21
CA LYS A 177 14.98 -40.53 43.48
C LYS A 177 16.13 -39.66 43.97
N ASP A 178 16.54 -38.71 43.15
CA ASP A 178 17.50 -37.67 43.48
C ASP A 178 16.70 -36.43 43.88
N GLU A 179 16.50 -36.24 45.19
CA GLU A 179 15.60 -35.19 45.70
C GLU A 179 16.03 -33.78 45.27
N ALA A 180 17.34 -33.53 45.18
CA ALA A 180 17.84 -32.23 44.73
C ALA A 180 17.50 -31.96 43.25
N LYS A 181 17.60 -32.98 42.39
CA LYS A 181 17.20 -32.84 40.97
C LYS A 181 15.70 -32.69 40.80
N ILE A 182 14.91 -33.42 41.59
CA ILE A 182 13.45 -33.34 41.55
C ILE A 182 13.00 -31.94 41.99
N ALA A 183 13.53 -31.42 43.09
CA ALA A 183 13.20 -30.07 43.58
C ALA A 183 13.54 -28.99 42.55
N LYS A 184 14.70 -29.10 41.87
CA LYS A 184 15.08 -28.17 40.79
C LYS A 184 14.12 -28.25 39.60
N ALA A 185 13.75 -29.45 39.17
CA ALA A 185 12.83 -29.63 38.05
C ALA A 185 11.40 -29.12 38.38
N GLU A 186 10.97 -29.22 39.63
CA GLU A 186 9.70 -28.64 40.12
C GLU A 186 9.73 -27.11 40.06
N GLU A 187 10.83 -26.50 40.51
CA GLU A 187 11.02 -25.06 40.44
C GLU A 187 11.07 -24.55 38.99
N ASP A 188 11.77 -25.27 38.10
CA ASP A 188 11.83 -24.97 36.67
C ASP A 188 10.45 -25.10 36.00
N LEU A 189 9.66 -26.12 36.37
CA LEU A 189 8.28 -26.29 35.92
C LEU A 189 7.39 -25.12 36.37
N GLY A 190 7.46 -24.74 37.65
CA GLY A 190 6.69 -23.62 38.19
C GLY A 190 7.03 -22.29 37.52
N ARG A 191 8.32 -22.05 37.22
CA ARG A 191 8.77 -20.89 36.44
C ARG A 191 8.21 -20.89 35.01
N ALA A 192 8.31 -22.01 34.30
CA ALA A 192 7.84 -22.12 32.93
C ALA A 192 6.32 -21.95 32.84
N GLN A 193 5.58 -22.55 33.78
CA GLN A 193 4.13 -22.40 33.89
C GLN A 193 3.73 -20.94 34.09
N LYS A 194 4.36 -20.24 35.04
CA LYS A 194 4.04 -18.84 35.33
C LYS A 194 4.23 -17.94 34.09
N ILE A 195 5.37 -18.06 33.41
CA ILE A 195 5.66 -17.23 32.22
C ILE A 195 4.69 -17.53 31.07
N PHE A 196 4.33 -18.80 30.86
CA PHE A 196 3.35 -19.18 29.85
C PHE A 196 1.96 -18.62 30.20
N GLU A 197 1.50 -18.82 31.43
CA GLU A 197 0.15 -18.43 31.86
C GLU A 197 -0.05 -16.90 31.85
N GLU A 198 0.95 -16.14 32.27
CA GLU A 198 0.93 -14.67 32.19
C GLU A 198 0.68 -14.20 30.75
N LEU A 199 1.48 -14.67 29.79
CA LEU A 199 1.28 -14.35 28.37
C LEU A 199 -0.04 -14.89 27.82
N ASN A 200 -0.46 -16.07 28.28
CA ASN A 200 -1.68 -16.72 27.82
C ASN A 200 -2.91 -15.89 28.18
N VAL A 201 -3.02 -15.47 29.44
CA VAL A 201 -4.14 -14.65 29.93
C VAL A 201 -4.17 -13.29 29.24
N GLU A 202 -3.04 -12.60 29.14
CA GLU A 202 -2.95 -11.32 28.43
C GLU A 202 -3.47 -11.42 26.99
N LEU A 203 -3.05 -12.45 26.25
CA LEU A 203 -3.50 -12.66 24.87
C LEU A 203 -4.96 -13.12 24.76
N GLN A 204 -5.46 -13.89 25.74
CA GLN A 204 -6.87 -14.28 25.80
C GLN A 204 -7.80 -13.09 26.02
N ASP A 205 -7.34 -12.04 26.72
CA ASP A 205 -8.10 -10.80 26.90
C ASP A 205 -7.98 -9.86 25.69
N GLU A 206 -6.78 -9.71 25.13
CA GLU A 206 -6.53 -8.74 24.06
C GLU A 206 -7.04 -9.17 22.69
N LEU A 207 -6.92 -10.45 22.31
CA LEU A 207 -7.30 -10.91 20.97
C LEU A 207 -8.80 -10.73 20.67
N PRO A 208 -9.74 -11.03 21.60
CA PRO A 208 -11.16 -10.75 21.39
C PRO A 208 -11.45 -9.24 21.27
N ALA A 209 -10.82 -8.42 22.12
CA ALA A 209 -10.99 -6.97 22.08
C ALA A 209 -10.51 -6.38 20.75
N LEU A 210 -9.33 -6.82 20.28
CA LEU A 210 -8.83 -6.45 18.95
C LEU A 210 -9.80 -6.92 17.86
N TRP A 211 -10.26 -8.17 17.92
CA TRP A 211 -11.21 -8.72 16.95
C TRP A 211 -12.46 -7.84 16.86
N ASP A 212 -13.11 -7.53 17.97
CA ASP A 212 -14.34 -6.74 18.00
C ASP A 212 -14.14 -5.30 17.48
N SER A 213 -12.95 -4.71 17.70
CA SER A 213 -12.64 -3.37 17.21
C SER A 213 -12.69 -3.23 15.69
N ARG A 214 -12.51 -4.33 14.92
CA ARG A 214 -12.48 -4.31 13.44
C ARG A 214 -13.71 -3.64 12.83
N VAL A 215 -14.88 -3.88 13.43
CA VAL A 215 -16.15 -3.40 12.90
C VAL A 215 -16.18 -1.87 12.97
N GLY A 216 -15.81 -1.31 14.11
CA GLY A 216 -15.74 0.14 14.29
C GLY A 216 -14.72 0.79 13.36
N VAL A 217 -13.55 0.17 13.18
CA VAL A 217 -12.51 0.67 12.27
C VAL A 217 -12.99 0.67 10.82
N TYR A 218 -13.58 -0.43 10.33
CA TYR A 218 -14.08 -0.51 8.96
C TYR A 218 -15.23 0.47 8.72
N VAL A 219 -16.18 0.54 9.64
CA VAL A 219 -17.30 1.49 9.56
C VAL A 219 -16.77 2.92 9.53
N GLY A 220 -15.88 3.29 10.44
CA GLY A 220 -15.29 4.64 10.50
C GLY A 220 -14.53 5.00 9.23
N THR A 221 -13.73 4.05 8.71
CA THR A 221 -12.96 4.24 7.46
C THR A 221 -13.88 4.50 6.27
N PHE A 222 -14.90 3.66 6.07
CA PHE A 222 -15.80 3.81 4.92
C PHE A 222 -16.78 4.97 5.06
N GLN A 223 -17.25 5.30 6.27
CA GLN A 223 -18.07 6.50 6.49
C GLN A 223 -17.28 7.77 6.20
N SER A 224 -16.02 7.82 6.64
CA SER A 224 -15.12 8.93 6.35
C SER A 224 -14.91 9.09 4.85
N LEU A 225 -14.56 7.99 4.16
CA LEU A 225 -14.36 7.97 2.71
C LEU A 225 -15.61 8.44 1.95
N ALA A 226 -16.77 7.88 2.28
CA ALA A 226 -18.03 8.24 1.64
C ALA A 226 -18.40 9.71 1.87
N GLY A 227 -18.19 10.22 3.09
CA GLY A 227 -18.42 11.63 3.40
C GLY A 227 -17.49 12.58 2.62
N GLN A 228 -16.22 12.20 2.42
CA GLN A 228 -15.31 13.00 1.58
C GLN A 228 -15.69 12.92 0.09
N GLN A 229 -16.08 11.74 -0.39
CA GLN A 229 -16.59 11.55 -1.76
C GLN A 229 -17.81 12.43 -2.03
N GLU A 230 -18.80 12.39 -1.13
CA GLU A 230 -20.01 13.20 -1.25
C GLU A 230 -19.69 14.70 -1.30
N LYS A 231 -18.82 15.18 -0.40
CA LYS A 231 -18.40 16.59 -0.38
C LYS A 231 -17.73 16.99 -1.70
N PHE A 232 -16.75 16.20 -2.13
CA PHE A 232 -16.00 16.46 -3.36
C PHE A 232 -16.91 16.51 -4.58
N HIS A 233 -17.77 15.50 -4.77
CA HIS A 233 -18.66 15.46 -5.95
C HIS A 233 -19.69 16.59 -5.96
N ARG A 234 -20.17 17.02 -4.80
CA ARG A 234 -21.08 18.17 -4.69
C ARG A 234 -20.39 19.47 -5.12
N GLU A 235 -19.19 19.74 -4.59
CA GLU A 235 -18.45 20.96 -4.92
C GLU A 235 -17.96 20.95 -6.38
N MET A 236 -17.50 19.80 -6.88
CA MET A 236 -17.11 19.62 -8.27
C MET A 236 -18.27 19.83 -9.25
N SER A 237 -19.49 19.43 -8.85
CA SER A 237 -20.69 19.70 -9.64
C SER A 237 -20.95 21.20 -9.80
N SER A 238 -20.72 22.00 -8.76
CA SER A 238 -20.87 23.45 -8.83
C SER A 238 -19.80 24.07 -9.74
N LEU A 239 -18.54 23.65 -9.64
CA LEU A 239 -17.48 24.13 -10.53
C LEU A 239 -17.74 23.77 -12.00
N SER A 240 -18.25 22.56 -12.25
CA SER A 240 -18.63 22.12 -13.60
C SER A 240 -19.79 22.93 -14.18
N GLN A 241 -20.76 23.33 -13.35
CA GLN A 241 -21.85 24.23 -13.76
C GLN A 241 -21.32 25.63 -14.09
N ASN A 242 -20.47 26.19 -13.23
CA ASN A 242 -19.84 27.50 -13.48
C ASN A 242 -19.06 27.50 -14.81
N LEU A 243 -18.29 26.44 -15.10
CA LEU A 243 -17.59 26.32 -16.37
C LEU A 243 -18.57 26.28 -17.56
N ASN A 244 -19.69 25.54 -17.45
CA ASN A 244 -20.70 25.51 -18.49
C ASN A 244 -21.35 26.89 -18.72
N ASP A 245 -21.62 27.64 -17.66
CA ASP A 245 -22.15 28.99 -17.74
C ASP A 245 -21.15 29.94 -18.42
N ILE A 246 -19.86 29.85 -18.09
CA ILE A 246 -18.79 30.61 -18.76
C ILE A 246 -18.79 30.31 -20.27
N MET A 247 -18.80 29.02 -20.66
CA MET A 247 -18.82 28.63 -22.08
C MET A 247 -20.08 29.12 -22.80
N THR A 248 -21.22 29.19 -22.11
CA THR A 248 -22.48 29.72 -22.66
C THR A 248 -22.37 31.23 -22.89
N LYS A 249 -21.84 31.99 -21.92
CA LYS A 249 -21.60 33.44 -22.06
C LYS A 249 -20.69 33.75 -23.26
N LEU A 250 -19.63 32.97 -23.44
CA LEU A 250 -18.72 33.08 -24.60
C LEU A 250 -19.46 32.94 -25.94
N GLU A 251 -20.31 31.93 -26.06
CA GLU A 251 -21.05 31.68 -27.30
C GLU A 251 -22.10 32.77 -27.57
N GLU A 252 -22.80 33.24 -26.53
CA GLU A 252 -23.73 34.38 -26.63
C GLU A 252 -23.03 35.65 -27.12
N GLN A 253 -21.83 35.95 -26.61
CA GLN A 253 -21.05 37.11 -27.04
C GLN A 253 -20.55 36.99 -28.47
N ARG A 254 -20.12 35.80 -28.88
CA ARG A 254 -19.76 35.53 -30.29
C ARG A 254 -20.92 35.84 -31.24
N GLN A 255 -22.15 35.44 -30.89
CA GLN A 255 -23.34 35.70 -31.71
C GLN A 255 -23.68 37.20 -31.78
N LEU A 256 -23.59 37.92 -30.66
CA LEU A 256 -23.80 39.37 -30.63
C LEU A 256 -22.81 40.14 -31.53
N ASN A 257 -21.56 39.69 -31.59
CA ASN A 257 -20.53 40.24 -32.45
C ASN A 257 -20.78 39.96 -33.94
N GLU A 258 -21.34 38.80 -34.31
CA GLU A 258 -21.72 38.50 -35.70
C GLU A 258 -22.89 39.39 -36.18
N GLU A 259 -23.89 39.63 -35.33
CA GLU A 259 -25.06 40.47 -35.65
C GLU A 259 -24.73 41.95 -35.87
N THR A 260 -23.83 42.50 -35.04
CA THR A 260 -23.36 43.90 -35.18
C THR A 260 -22.58 44.12 -36.46
N ASN A 261 -21.68 43.19 -36.81
CA ASN A 261 -20.90 43.26 -38.06
C ASN A 261 -21.77 43.12 -39.33
N HIS A 262 -22.84 42.33 -39.30
CA HIS A 262 -23.77 42.21 -40.44
C HIS A 262 -24.71 43.42 -40.59
N SER A 263 -25.05 44.12 -39.51
CA SER A 263 -25.86 45.34 -39.54
C SER A 263 -25.12 46.51 -40.21
N GLU A 264 -23.81 46.67 -39.97
CA GLU A 264 -22.99 47.71 -40.61
C GLU A 264 -22.77 47.46 -42.12
N SER A 265 -22.80 46.21 -42.58
CA SER A 265 -22.64 45.86 -44.00
C SER A 265 -23.93 46.00 -44.83
N ALA A 266 -25.11 46.19 -44.22
CA ALA A 266 -26.39 46.28 -44.94
C ALA A 266 -26.65 47.65 -45.61
N GLY A 267 -25.72 48.60 -45.51
CA GLY A 267 -25.85 49.97 -46.06
C GLY A 267 -25.55 50.14 -47.55
N SER A 268 -25.15 49.11 -48.30
CA SER A 268 -24.85 49.24 -49.73
C SER A 268 -25.60 48.23 -50.60
N ALA A 269 -26.76 48.64 -51.10
CA ALA A 269 -27.55 47.91 -52.08
C ALA A 269 -26.99 48.05 -53.51
N PRO A 270 -26.88 46.96 -54.29
CA PRO A 270 -26.92 47.04 -55.74
C PRO A 270 -28.37 46.84 -56.24
N LYS A 271 -28.85 47.77 -57.07
CA LYS A 271 -30.17 47.74 -57.72
C LYS A 271 -30.38 46.47 -58.56
N LYS A 272 -31.53 45.79 -58.36
CA LYS A 272 -32.11 44.80 -59.27
C LYS A 272 -32.52 45.41 -60.62
N PRO A 273 -32.49 44.63 -61.70
CA PRO A 273 -33.57 44.61 -62.69
C PRO A 273 -34.38 43.31 -62.66
N ALA A 274 -35.63 43.41 -63.13
CA ALA A 274 -36.77 42.50 -62.94
C ALA A 274 -36.83 41.29 -63.92
N PRO A 275 -37.76 40.33 -63.74
CA PRO A 275 -37.72 38.98 -64.31
C PRO A 275 -38.62 38.78 -65.55
N PRO A 276 -38.63 37.59 -66.18
CA PRO A 276 -39.84 37.07 -66.81
C PRO A 276 -40.36 35.76 -66.18
N LEU A 277 -41.67 35.55 -66.38
CA LEU A 277 -42.60 34.61 -65.73
C LEU A 277 -42.85 33.31 -66.53
N SER A 278 -43.32 32.28 -65.80
CA SER A 278 -44.15 31.10 -66.23
C SER A 278 -43.40 29.91 -66.88
N ARG A 279 -43.71 28.61 -66.68
CA ARG A 279 -44.90 27.86 -66.20
C ARG A 279 -44.49 26.36 -65.88
N PRO A 280 -45.40 25.39 -65.58
CA PRO A 280 -45.59 24.70 -64.30
C PRO A 280 -45.17 23.18 -64.33
N PRO A 281 -45.47 22.34 -63.31
CA PRO A 281 -44.71 21.13 -62.96
C PRO A 281 -45.30 19.82 -63.52
N PRO A 282 -44.68 18.65 -63.19
CA PRO A 282 -45.50 17.50 -62.81
C PRO A 282 -45.11 16.88 -61.47
N ARG A 283 -46.17 16.33 -60.87
CA ARG A 283 -46.35 15.63 -59.60
C ARG A 283 -46.06 14.11 -59.80
N PRO A 284 -46.34 13.23 -58.81
CA PRO A 284 -45.46 12.72 -57.75
C PRO A 284 -45.23 11.18 -57.85
N THR A 285 -44.77 10.60 -56.73
CA THR A 285 -44.97 9.22 -56.20
C THR A 285 -43.71 8.34 -56.15
N PRO A 286 -43.68 7.28 -55.33
CA PRO A 286 -43.54 7.38 -53.87
C PRO A 286 -42.44 6.45 -53.34
N SER A 287 -42.07 6.64 -52.08
CA SER A 287 -41.26 5.68 -51.32
C SER A 287 -41.85 4.26 -51.35
N PRO A 288 -41.00 3.26 -51.08
CA PRO A 288 -41.36 2.31 -50.05
C PRO A 288 -40.20 2.07 -49.07
N ASP A 289 -40.50 2.24 -47.79
CA ASP A 289 -40.02 1.30 -46.75
C ASP A 289 -40.92 0.04 -46.85
N PRO A 290 -40.53 -1.18 -46.42
CA PRO A 290 -39.93 -1.37 -45.09
C PRO A 290 -39.08 -2.66 -44.87
N LYS A 291 -38.66 -2.82 -43.59
CA LYS A 291 -38.48 -4.08 -42.81
C LYS A 291 -37.09 -4.73 -42.67
N GLN A 292 -36.70 -4.75 -41.39
CA GLN A 292 -36.36 -5.91 -40.55
C GLN A 292 -35.00 -6.62 -40.66
N GLN A 293 -34.31 -6.53 -39.52
CA GLN A 293 -33.73 -7.62 -38.71
C GLN A 293 -32.41 -8.29 -39.13
N ASN A 294 -31.58 -8.37 -38.08
CA ASN A 294 -30.75 -9.49 -37.65
C ASN A 294 -29.26 -9.58 -38.08
N THR A 295 -28.44 -9.35 -37.05
CA THR A 295 -27.38 -10.24 -36.51
C THR A 295 -26.07 -10.48 -37.27
N SER A 296 -25.00 -10.30 -36.48
CA SER A 296 -23.76 -11.09 -36.44
C SER A 296 -22.67 -10.72 -37.45
N LEU A 297 -21.48 -10.37 -36.96
CA LEU A 297 -20.33 -11.28 -36.86
C LEU A 297 -19.06 -10.53 -36.38
N SER A 298 -18.27 -11.27 -35.63
CA SER A 298 -16.95 -10.99 -35.04
C SER A 298 -15.82 -10.85 -36.07
N GLU A 299 -14.65 -10.40 -35.60
CA GLU A 299 -13.24 -10.74 -35.95
C GLU A 299 -12.38 -9.46 -35.79
N ASP A 300 -11.54 -9.34 -34.76
CA ASP A 300 -10.17 -9.88 -34.62
C ASP A 300 -9.23 -9.36 -35.72
N GLU A 301 -8.28 -8.47 -35.38
CA GLU A 301 -6.83 -8.75 -35.41
C GLU A 301 -6.02 -7.47 -35.11
N ALA A 302 -4.81 -7.71 -34.58
CA ALA A 302 -3.85 -6.78 -34.00
C ALA A 302 -2.97 -6.03 -35.01
N VAL A 303 -2.32 -4.94 -34.58
CA VAL A 303 -1.02 -4.47 -35.12
C VAL A 303 -0.13 -3.92 -33.98
N GLU A 304 1.13 -4.38 -33.99
CA GLU A 304 2.25 -4.12 -33.06
C GLU A 304 2.87 -2.70 -33.09
N PRO A 305 3.74 -2.35 -32.11
CA PRO A 305 4.44 -1.07 -32.02
C PRO A 305 5.84 -1.08 -32.64
N ALA A 306 6.28 0.09 -33.15
CA ALA A 306 7.64 0.30 -33.65
C ALA A 306 8.55 0.96 -32.61
N THR A 307 9.74 0.38 -32.47
CA THR A 307 10.92 0.80 -31.70
C THR A 307 11.74 1.86 -32.45
N LEU A 308 12.42 2.75 -31.73
CA LEU A 308 13.62 3.45 -32.22
C LEU A 308 14.59 3.76 -31.06
N THR A 309 15.81 3.26 -31.20
CA THR A 309 17.04 3.50 -30.41
C THR A 309 17.93 4.52 -31.13
N ASN A 310 18.79 5.26 -30.40
CA ASN A 310 20.23 5.44 -30.70
C ASN A 310 20.98 6.37 -29.68
N PRO A 311 22.34 6.35 -29.66
CA PRO A 311 23.14 6.40 -28.42
C PRO A 311 24.21 7.52 -28.33
N ASP A 312 24.89 7.51 -27.16
CA ASP A 312 26.26 7.95 -26.79
C ASP A 312 26.75 9.40 -26.97
N ASP A 313 27.24 9.98 -25.85
CA ASP A 313 28.53 10.66 -25.80
C ASP A 313 29.23 10.47 -24.44
N THR A 314 30.55 10.34 -24.47
CA THR A 314 31.45 9.90 -23.38
C THR A 314 32.28 11.06 -22.84
N THR A 315 32.51 11.16 -21.53
CA THR A 315 33.78 11.72 -20.98
C THR A 315 34.11 11.22 -19.56
N GLN A 316 35.32 10.66 -19.45
CA GLN A 316 36.16 10.24 -18.31
C GLN A 316 36.23 11.26 -17.13
N SER A 317 36.50 10.98 -15.84
CA SER A 317 37.07 9.87 -15.04
C SER A 317 36.80 10.13 -13.53
N SER A 318 36.66 9.07 -12.71
CA SER A 318 37.42 8.79 -11.45
C SER A 318 36.60 8.03 -10.39
N ALA A 319 37.15 6.87 -10.00
CA ALA A 319 36.70 5.87 -9.03
C ALA A 319 35.98 6.36 -7.75
N THR A 320 34.81 5.77 -7.49
CA THR A 320 34.54 4.90 -6.32
C THR A 320 33.37 3.99 -6.70
N ASP A 321 33.57 2.68 -6.54
CA ASP A 321 32.60 1.63 -6.84
C ASP A 321 31.44 1.70 -5.84
N SER A 322 30.34 2.34 -6.24
CA SER A 322 29.10 2.44 -5.49
C SER A 322 27.94 2.15 -6.43
N SER A 323 27.62 0.87 -6.61
CA SER A 323 26.37 0.45 -7.22
C SER A 323 25.21 0.88 -6.32
N ASN A 324 24.70 2.10 -6.51
CA ASN A 324 23.48 2.60 -5.89
C ASN A 324 22.26 1.90 -6.50
N GLY A 325 22.06 0.64 -6.11
CA GLY A 325 20.71 0.07 -6.00
C GLY A 325 20.13 0.55 -4.67
N GLU A 326 18.94 1.14 -4.67
CA GLU A 326 18.21 1.54 -3.46
C GLU A 326 18.34 0.45 -2.39
N LEU A 327 19.03 0.76 -1.28
CA LEU A 327 19.21 -0.16 -0.16
C LEU A 327 17.91 -0.25 0.64
N PRO A 328 17.60 -1.40 1.26
CA PRO A 328 16.39 -1.54 2.06
C PRO A 328 16.39 -0.58 3.27
N PRO A 329 15.21 -0.08 3.69
CA PRO A 329 15.08 0.69 4.92
C PRO A 329 15.69 -0.03 6.12
N GLY A 330 16.45 0.72 6.94
CA GLY A 330 17.13 0.16 8.11
C GLY A 330 18.44 -0.57 7.81
N PHE A 331 18.96 -0.54 6.58
CA PHE A 331 20.24 -1.14 6.24
C PHE A 331 21.41 -0.61 7.09
N LEU A 332 22.24 -1.53 7.58
CA LEU A 332 23.42 -1.24 8.38
C LEU A 332 24.72 -1.58 7.64
N TYR A 333 24.88 -2.82 7.20
CA TYR A 333 26.08 -3.31 6.52
C TYR A 333 25.83 -4.66 5.81
N LYS A 334 26.77 -5.12 4.98
CA LYS A 334 26.71 -6.43 4.32
C LYS A 334 27.51 -7.48 5.09
N VAL A 335 27.01 -8.70 5.07
CA VAL A 335 27.75 -9.89 5.51
C VAL A 335 27.67 -10.98 4.46
N LYS A 336 28.67 -11.85 4.44
CA LYS A 336 28.71 -13.04 3.61
C LYS A 336 28.61 -14.28 4.49
N ALA A 337 27.70 -15.19 4.17
CA ALA A 337 27.58 -16.46 4.86
C ALA A 337 28.84 -17.32 4.64
N VAL A 338 29.47 -17.73 5.73
CA VAL A 338 30.64 -18.63 5.75
C VAL A 338 30.27 -20.05 6.19
N HIS A 339 29.06 -20.21 6.75
CA HIS A 339 28.48 -21.48 7.16
C HIS A 339 27.05 -21.59 6.62
N GLU A 340 26.60 -22.82 6.35
CA GLU A 340 25.19 -23.09 6.01
C GLU A 340 24.33 -23.03 7.28
N TYR A 341 23.12 -22.50 7.14
CA TYR A 341 22.15 -22.41 8.23
C TYR A 341 20.76 -22.74 7.71
N THR A 342 20.14 -23.80 8.22
CA THR A 342 18.76 -24.16 7.91
C THR A 342 17.82 -23.48 8.90
N SER A 343 16.82 -22.75 8.40
CA SER A 343 15.79 -22.12 9.24
C SER A 343 14.99 -23.17 10.01
N THR A 344 14.84 -22.96 11.30
CA THR A 344 14.06 -23.84 12.20
C THR A 344 12.69 -23.27 12.56
N ASP A 345 12.46 -22.00 12.23
CA ASP A 345 11.23 -21.25 12.46
C ASP A 345 10.95 -20.29 11.28
N ASN A 346 9.74 -19.74 11.21
CA ASN A 346 9.26 -18.94 10.08
C ASN A 346 9.86 -17.53 10.01
N ASP A 347 10.45 -17.04 11.10
CA ASP A 347 11.13 -15.74 11.20
C ASP A 347 12.64 -15.84 10.97
N GLU A 348 13.18 -17.05 10.72
CA GLU A 348 14.60 -17.28 10.52
C GLU A 348 15.00 -17.27 9.04
N LEU A 349 16.14 -16.65 8.73
CA LEU A 349 16.68 -16.57 7.37
C LEU A 349 17.62 -17.75 7.11
N GLU A 350 17.23 -18.65 6.21
CA GLU A 350 18.09 -19.74 5.73
C GLU A 350 19.31 -19.20 4.95
N LEU A 351 20.50 -19.74 5.19
CA LEU A 351 21.76 -19.29 4.57
C LEU A 351 22.48 -20.45 3.86
N ASN A 352 22.93 -20.21 2.64
CA ASN A 352 23.91 -21.06 1.95
C ASN A 352 25.29 -20.39 1.99
N ILE A 353 26.37 -21.19 1.98
CA ILE A 353 27.73 -20.65 1.93
C ILE A 353 27.89 -19.76 0.69
N GLY A 354 28.33 -18.52 0.91
CA GLY A 354 28.52 -17.53 -0.13
C GLY A 354 27.38 -16.54 -0.30
N ASP A 355 26.21 -16.76 0.31
CA ASP A 355 25.10 -15.82 0.29
C ASP A 355 25.54 -14.45 0.85
N ILE A 356 25.18 -13.37 0.15
CA ILE A 356 25.33 -12.00 0.65
C ILE A 356 24.02 -11.57 1.30
N VAL A 357 24.12 -11.12 2.55
CA VAL A 357 22.99 -10.69 3.37
C VAL A 357 23.15 -9.22 3.72
N LEU A 358 22.09 -8.45 3.48
CA LEU A 358 21.96 -7.06 3.90
C LEU A 358 21.46 -7.06 5.35
N VAL A 359 22.32 -6.67 6.30
CA VAL A 359 21.99 -6.59 7.72
C VAL A 359 21.15 -5.34 7.95
N LEU A 360 20.03 -5.51 8.66
CA LEU A 360 19.08 -4.46 8.98
C LEU A 360 19.05 -4.18 10.49
N ALA A 361 18.70 -2.96 10.87
CA ALA A 361 18.34 -2.63 12.23
C ALA A 361 17.03 -3.31 12.62
N PHE A 362 16.94 -3.76 13.87
CA PHE A 362 15.66 -4.16 14.45
C PHE A 362 14.77 -2.92 14.62
N GLU A 363 13.47 -3.08 14.38
CA GLU A 363 12.49 -2.01 14.62
C GLU A 363 12.37 -1.72 16.12
N ASN A 364 12.52 -2.75 16.96
CA ASN A 364 12.65 -2.64 18.40
C ASN A 364 13.97 -3.30 18.86
N PRO A 365 14.92 -2.55 19.45
CA PRO A 365 16.17 -3.11 19.96
C PRO A 365 16.00 -4.23 20.98
N ASP A 366 14.89 -4.26 21.71
CA ASP A 366 14.60 -5.29 22.72
C ASP A 366 14.24 -6.66 22.09
N GLU A 367 13.96 -6.70 20.79
CA GLU A 367 13.73 -7.94 20.02
C GLU A 367 15.01 -8.58 19.52
N GLN A 368 16.14 -7.86 19.58
CA GLN A 368 17.42 -8.40 19.14
C GLN A 368 17.95 -9.41 20.16
N ASP A 369 17.81 -10.68 19.83
CA ASP A 369 18.48 -11.76 20.56
C ASP A 369 20.01 -11.61 20.41
N ASP A 370 20.72 -11.68 21.53
CA ASP A 370 22.18 -11.70 21.60
C ASP A 370 22.78 -12.74 20.61
N GLY A 371 23.68 -12.31 19.73
CA GLY A 371 24.34 -13.16 18.71
C GLY A 371 23.51 -13.43 17.45
N TRP A 372 22.36 -12.77 17.32
CA TRP A 372 21.50 -12.83 16.12
C TRP A 372 21.44 -11.47 15.44
N LEU A 373 21.42 -11.53 14.11
CA LEU A 373 21.25 -10.39 13.23
C LEU A 373 19.93 -10.54 12.47
N LEU A 374 19.28 -9.43 12.17
CA LEU A 374 18.16 -9.37 11.23
C LEU A 374 18.72 -9.02 9.85
N GLY A 375 18.27 -9.70 8.81
CA GLY A 375 18.69 -9.34 7.46
C GLY A 375 17.87 -9.95 6.36
N LEU A 376 18.26 -9.61 5.14
CA LEU A 376 17.61 -10.01 3.90
C LEU A 376 18.68 -10.39 2.87
N LYS A 377 18.49 -11.48 2.11
CA LYS A 377 19.42 -11.82 1.03
C LYS A 377 19.45 -10.72 -0.02
N GLU A 378 20.63 -10.27 -0.37
CA GLU A 378 20.83 -9.21 -1.37
C GLU A 378 20.21 -9.59 -2.72
N SER A 379 20.35 -10.86 -3.12
CA SER A 379 19.75 -11.39 -4.35
C SER A 379 18.22 -11.24 -4.36
N HIS A 380 17.56 -11.49 -3.23
CA HIS A 380 16.12 -11.34 -3.10
C HIS A 380 15.69 -9.87 -3.17
N TRP A 381 16.44 -8.99 -2.48
CA TRP A 381 16.17 -7.57 -2.48
C TRP A 381 16.30 -6.97 -3.89
N MET A 382 17.40 -7.28 -4.59
CA MET A 382 17.65 -6.77 -5.94
C MET A 382 16.57 -7.21 -6.94
N GLN A 383 15.99 -8.39 -6.76
CA GLN A 383 15.01 -8.93 -7.69
C GLN A 383 13.58 -8.44 -7.39
N LYS A 384 13.17 -8.37 -6.12
CA LYS A 384 11.77 -8.16 -5.74
C LYS A 384 11.50 -6.84 -5.01
N LYS A 385 12.54 -6.17 -4.51
CA LYS A 385 12.42 -5.00 -3.61
C LYS A 385 11.41 -5.22 -2.47
N ASP A 386 11.35 -6.44 -1.96
CA ASP A 386 10.39 -6.87 -0.94
C ASP A 386 11.11 -7.13 0.39
N ILE A 387 10.80 -6.30 1.37
CA ILE A 387 11.39 -6.36 2.72
C ILE A 387 10.74 -7.44 3.60
N SER A 388 9.57 -7.97 3.22
CA SER A 388 8.83 -8.95 4.03
C SER A 388 9.55 -10.29 4.17
N ALA A 389 10.51 -10.57 3.30
CA ALA A 389 11.36 -11.76 3.35
C ALA A 389 12.56 -11.63 4.30
N LYS A 390 12.63 -10.57 5.12
CA LYS A 390 13.65 -10.43 6.15
C LYS A 390 13.47 -11.52 7.23
N GLY A 391 14.58 -11.99 7.76
CA GLY A 391 14.58 -12.97 8.84
C GLY A 391 15.84 -12.88 9.69
N VAL A 392 15.80 -13.48 10.87
CA VAL A 392 16.93 -13.52 11.79
C VAL A 392 17.89 -14.65 11.46
N PHE A 393 19.18 -14.43 11.61
CA PHE A 393 20.23 -15.43 11.38
C PHE A 393 21.38 -15.29 12.39
N PRO A 394 22.16 -16.36 12.62
CA PRO A 394 23.27 -16.31 13.58
C PRO A 394 24.44 -15.46 13.06
N GLU A 395 24.90 -14.49 13.87
CA GLU A 395 26.02 -13.61 13.50
C GLU A 395 27.29 -14.41 13.18
N ASN A 396 27.58 -15.42 13.99
CA ASN A 396 28.78 -16.26 13.89
C ASN A 396 28.83 -17.18 12.66
N PHE A 397 27.76 -17.22 11.85
CA PHE A 397 27.70 -17.95 10.58
C PHE A 397 28.06 -17.05 9.39
N THR A 398 28.39 -15.78 9.65
CA THR A 398 28.66 -14.77 8.63
C THR A 398 29.92 -13.97 8.91
N GLN A 399 30.48 -13.36 7.86
CA GLN A 399 31.62 -12.46 7.95
C GLN A 399 31.29 -11.13 7.26
N LYS A 400 31.61 -10.01 7.91
CA LYS A 400 31.39 -8.67 7.34
C LYS A 400 32.20 -8.50 6.05
N VAL A 401 31.56 -7.94 5.02
CA VAL A 401 32.13 -7.71 3.67
C VAL A 401 32.58 -6.28 3.53
#